data_AF-A0A3R8L9N7-F1
#
_entry.id   AF-A0A3R8L9N7-F1
#
_cell.length_a   1.000
_cell.length_b   1.000
_cell.length_c   1.000
_cell.angle_alpha   90.00
_cell.angle_beta   90.00
_cell.angle_gamma   90.00
#
_symmetry.space_group_name_H-M   'P 1'
#
loop_
_entity.id
_entity.type
_entity.pdbx_description
1 polymer ?
#
loop_
_entity_poly.entity_id
_entity_poly.type
_entity_poly.pdbx_seq_one_letter_code
_entity_poly.pdbx_strand_id
1 'polypeptide(L)' 'MSLHTEITKTTATATAVPPDWLGIVREKVEGLRYGVVQIVVHDGKVTQIERTEKTRLESKN' A
#
# COMPACT_ATOMS: atom_id res chain seq x y z
N MET A 1 -11.63 23.21 19.65
CA MET A 1 -10.22 22.77 19.74
C MET A 1 -10.19 21.26 19.60
N SER A 2 -9.97 20.72 18.41
CA SER A 2 -9.59 19.31 18.15
C SER A 2 -9.15 19.18 16.70
N LEU A 3 -8.09 18.42 16.50
CA LEU A 3 -7.11 18.55 15.43
C LEU A 3 -7.64 18.15 14.05
N HIS A 4 -7.24 18.91 13.03
CA HIS A 4 -7.31 18.50 11.63
C HIS A 4 -6.36 17.32 11.39
N THR A 5 -6.86 16.20 10.88
CA THR A 5 -6.01 15.20 10.22
C THR A 5 -6.25 15.29 8.73
N GLU A 6 -5.56 16.24 8.09
CA GLU A 6 -5.47 16.28 6.63
C GLU A 6 -4.62 15.09 6.18
N ILE A 7 -5.27 14.05 5.71
CA ILE A 7 -4.62 13.07 4.83
C ILE A 7 -4.35 13.76 3.49
N THR A 8 -3.20 14.42 3.36
CA THR A 8 -2.69 14.93 2.09
C THR A 8 -2.46 13.78 1.12
N LYS A 9 -3.48 13.46 0.33
CA LYS A 9 -3.35 12.65 -0.88
C LYS A 9 -2.66 13.51 -1.94
N THR A 10 -1.33 13.56 -1.87
CA THR A 10 -0.48 14.16 -2.90
C THR A 10 -0.77 13.48 -4.23
N THR A 11 -1.63 14.10 -5.03
CA THR A 11 -1.88 13.71 -6.42
C THR A 11 -0.85 14.46 -7.25
N ALA A 12 0.32 13.85 -7.42
CA ALA A 12 1.34 14.36 -8.32
C ALA A 12 0.96 13.98 -9.75
N THR A 13 0.36 14.92 -10.47
CA THR A 13 0.18 14.87 -11.92
C THR A 13 1.54 15.15 -12.56
N ALA A 14 2.33 14.10 -12.76
CA ALA A 14 3.47 14.14 -13.65
C ALA A 14 3.21 13.11 -14.75
N THR A 15 3.37 13.52 -16.01
CA THR A 15 3.46 12.64 -17.17
C THR A 15 4.74 11.80 -17.04
N ALA A 16 4.73 10.88 -16.09
CA ALA A 16 5.77 9.92 -15.83
C ALA A 16 5.09 8.56 -16.02
N VAL A 17 5.65 7.74 -16.91
CA VAL A 17 5.31 6.31 -16.99
C VAL A 17 5.25 5.80 -15.55
N PRO A 18 4.08 5.29 -15.10
CA PRO A 18 3.93 4.88 -13.72
C PRO A 18 5.04 3.86 -13.45
N PRO A 19 5.80 4.05 -12.36
CA PRO A 19 6.92 3.18 -12.09
C PRO A 19 6.40 1.74 -11.97
N ASP A 20 7.11 0.79 -12.56
CA ASP A 20 6.67 -0.60 -12.77
C ASP A 20 6.09 -1.26 -11.50
N TRP A 21 6.67 -0.91 -10.35
CA TRP A 21 6.22 -1.36 -9.03
C TRP A 21 4.77 -0.99 -8.68
N LEU A 22 4.22 0.08 -9.23
CA LEU A 22 2.85 0.51 -8.97
C LEU A 22 1.83 -0.48 -9.55
N GLY A 23 2.12 -1.06 -10.72
CA GLY A 23 1.30 -2.12 -11.30
C GLY A 23 1.29 -3.37 -10.40
N ILE A 24 2.46 -3.73 -9.88
CA ILE A 24 2.62 -4.85 -8.96
C ILE A 24 1.84 -4.61 -7.65
N VAL A 25 1.99 -3.43 -7.04
CA VAL A 25 1.26 -3.11 -5.80
C VAL A 25 -0.25 -3.16 -6.03
N ARG A 26 -0.74 -2.61 -7.15
CA ARG A 26 -2.16 -2.64 -7.47
C ARG A 26 -2.70 -4.07 -7.58
N GLU A 27 -2.00 -4.95 -8.29
CA GLU A 27 -2.36 -6.37 -8.37
C GLU A 27 -2.39 -7.03 -6.97
N LYS A 28 -1.39 -6.74 -6.12
CA LYS A 28 -1.34 -7.31 -4.76
C LYS A 28 -2.46 -6.80 -3.87
N VAL A 29 -2.88 -5.55 -4.02
CA VAL A 29 -3.97 -4.94 -3.25
C VAL A 29 -5.35 -5.37 -3.77
N GLU A 30 -5.54 -5.55 -5.07
CA GLU A 30 -6.84 -5.95 -5.66
C GLU A 30 -7.37 -7.27 -5.06
N GLY A 31 -6.47 -8.19 -4.68
CA GLY A 31 -6.84 -9.44 -4.01
C GLY A 31 -6.86 -9.38 -2.48
N LEU A 32 -6.43 -8.28 -1.86
CA LEU A 32 -6.21 -8.19 -0.41
C LEU A 32 -7.48 -7.73 0.31
N ARG A 33 -8.19 -8.66 0.96
CA ARG A 33 -9.39 -8.34 1.75
C ARG A 33 -9.07 -7.74 3.11
N TYR A 34 -8.10 -8.33 3.81
CA TYR A 34 -7.68 -7.89 5.14
C TYR A 34 -6.18 -8.10 5.29
N GLY A 35 -5.44 -7.02 5.49
CA GLY A 35 -4.01 -7.08 5.66
C GLY A 35 -3.30 -5.77 5.34
N VAL A 36 -2.01 -5.87 5.07
CA VAL A 36 -1.14 -4.74 4.76
C VAL A 36 -0.25 -5.08 3.56
N VAL A 37 0.02 -4.09 2.73
CA VAL A 37 1.09 -4.15 1.73
C VAL A 37 2.23 -3.26 2.21
N GLN A 38 3.39 -3.84 2.40
CA GLN A 38 4.60 -3.15 2.82
C GLN A 38 5.51 -2.97 1.62
N ILE A 39 5.98 -1.74 1.42
CA ILE A 39 6.90 -1.38 0.33
C ILE A 39 8.22 -0.98 0.98
N VAL A 40 9.31 -1.60 0.56
CA VAL A 40 10.65 -1.29 1.03
C VAL A 40 11.40 -0.57 -0.07
N VAL A 41 11.95 0.59 0.27
CA VAL A 41 12.71 1.45 -0.64
C VAL A 41 14.14 1.53 -0.14
N HIS A 42 15.09 1.17 -0.99
CA HIS A 42 16.51 1.38 -0.75
C HIS A 42 17.09 2.20 -1.90
N ASP A 43 17.92 3.18 -1.58
CA ASP A 43 18.58 4.05 -2.60
C ASP A 43 17.58 4.76 -3.54
N GLY A 44 16.42 5.16 -3.02
CA GLY A 44 15.36 5.81 -3.81
C GLY A 44 14.64 4.88 -4.80
N LYS A 45 14.92 3.57 -4.77
CA LYS A 45 14.26 2.56 -5.61
C LYS A 45 13.50 1.57 -4.74
N VAL A 46 12.30 1.20 -5.19
CA VAL A 46 11.53 0.12 -4.56
C VAL A 46 12.29 -1.18 -4.80
N THR A 47 12.73 -1.83 -3.72
CA THR A 47 13.45 -3.10 -3.78
C THR A 47 12.58 -4.29 -3.39
N GLN A 48 11.56 -4.06 -2.56
CA GLN A 48 10.72 -5.14 -2.06
C GLN A 48 9.28 -4.67 -1.87
N ILE A 49 8.34 -5.57 -2.19
CA ILE A 49 6.91 -5.39 -1.97
C ILE A 49 6.42 -6.67 -1.33
N GLU A 50 5.94 -6.57 -0.09
CA GLU A 50 5.38 -7.70 0.65
C GLU A 50 3.89 -7.49 0.87
N ARG A 51 3.12 -8.56 0.69
CA ARG A 51 1.70 -8.62 1.02
C ARG A 51 1.54 -9.49 2.26
N THR A 52 0.99 -8.93 3.32
CA THR A 52 0.68 -9.65 4.55
C THR A 52 -0.83 -9.70 4.72
N GLU A 53 -1.40 -10.89 4.66
CA GLU A 53 -2.83 -11.10 4.90
C GLU A 53 -3.05 -11.49 6.35
N LYS A 54 -3.98 -10.82 7.03
CA LYS A 54 -4.31 -11.12 8.42
C LYS A 54 -5.69 -11.74 8.48
N THR A 55 -5.73 -13.06 8.43
CA THR A 55 -6.97 -13.81 8.64
C THR A 55 -7.22 -13.90 10.15
N ARG A 56 -8.28 -13.23 10.63
CA ARG A 56 -8.78 -13.48 11.97
C ARG A 56 -9.54 -14.80 11.93
N LEU A 57 -8.94 -15.84 12.51
CA LEU A 57 -9.68 -17.05 12.83
C LEU A 57 -10.61 -16.69 13.97
N GLU A 58 -11.88 -16.43 13.67
CA GLU A 58 -12.90 -16.18 14.67
C GLU A 58 -12.96 -17.43 15.56
N SER A 59 -12.47 -17.33 16.79
CA SER A 59 -12.63 -18.38 17.79
C SER A 59 -14.12 -18.44 18.13
N LYS A 60 -14.84 -19.32 17.44
CA LYS A 60 -16.25 -19.58 17.70
C LYS A 60 -16.35 -20.26 19.07
N ASN A 61 -16.86 -19.53 20.05
CA ASN A 61 -17.31 -20.09 21.33
C ASN A 61 -18.82 -20.12 21.36
#